data_AF-A0A2V6NP49-F1
#
_entry.id   AF-A0A2V6NP49-F1
#
_cell.length_a   1.000
_cell.length_b   1.000
_cell.length_c   1.000
_cell.angle_alpha   90.00
_cell.angle_beta   90.00
_cell.angle_gamma   90.00
#
_symmetry.space_group_name_H-M   'P 1'
#
loop_
_entity.id
_entity.type
_entity.pdbx_description
1 polymer ?
#
loop_
_entity_poly.entity_id
_entity_poly.type
_entity_poly.pdbx_seq_one_letter_code
_entity_poly.pdbx_strand_id
1 'polypeptide(L)' 'KDSETGRCLKAPLCHPMRKSRRSLRHVADWVEIRNARANNLKNVDVKFPVGCLSVITGISGSGKSTLMG' A
#
# COMPACT_ATOMS: atom_id res chain seq x y z
N LYS A 1 37.23 0.68 -3.88
CA LYS A 1 36.50 -0.60 -4.00
C LYS A 1 35.43 -0.76 -2.91
N ASP A 2 34.95 0.35 -2.30
CA ASP A 2 33.89 0.36 -1.29
C ASP A 2 32.85 1.44 -1.63
N SER A 3 31.93 1.15 -2.55
CA SER A 3 30.78 2.03 -2.79
C SER A 3 29.60 1.63 -1.91
N GLU A 4 28.83 2.60 -1.43
CA GLU A 4 27.61 2.34 -0.65
C GLU A 4 26.60 1.49 -1.44
N THR A 5 26.49 1.69 -2.76
CA THR A 5 25.70 0.82 -3.64
C THR A 5 26.20 -0.63 -3.61
N GLY A 6 27.52 -0.84 -3.66
CA GLY A 6 28.13 -2.17 -3.59
C GLY A 6 27.88 -2.85 -2.24
N ARG A 7 27.84 -2.09 -1.15
CA ARG A 7 27.47 -2.59 0.19
C ARG A 7 26.01 -3.02 0.23
N CYS A 8 25.08 -2.18 -0.27
CA CYS A 8 23.65 -2.47 -0.28
C CYS A 8 23.26 -3.66 -1.15
N LEU A 9 23.98 -3.91 -2.25
CA LEU A 9 23.71 -5.09 -3.09
C LEU A 9 24.20 -6.40 -2.45
N LYS A 10 25.34 -6.36 -1.74
CA LYS A 10 25.91 -7.53 -1.05
C LYS A 10 25.15 -7.88 0.23
N ALA A 11 24.77 -6.85 0.98
CA ALA A 11 24.02 -6.96 2.22
C ALA A 11 22.86 -5.96 2.14
N PRO A 12 21.70 -6.37 1.60
CA PRO A 12 20.52 -5.53 1.55
C PRO A 12 20.21 -4.95 2.91
N LEU A 13 20.00 -3.64 2.97
CA LEU A 13 19.56 -2.97 4.18
C LEU A 13 18.26 -3.64 4.65
N CYS A 14 18.28 -4.19 5.87
CA CYS A 14 17.08 -4.71 6.49
C CYS A 14 16.26 -3.51 6.97
N HIS A 15 15.17 -3.19 6.27
CA HIS A 15 14.26 -2.16 6.75
C HIS A 15 13.70 -2.60 8.10
N PRO A 16 13.72 -1.74 9.14
CA PRO A 16 13.19 -2.10 10.45
C PRO A 16 11.70 -2.38 10.33
N MET A 17 11.32 -3.64 10.16
CA MET A 17 9.93 -4.04 10.25
C MET A 17 9.50 -3.82 11.69
N ARG A 18 8.52 -2.95 11.93
CA ARG A 18 7.82 -2.90 13.22
C ARG A 18 7.47 -4.34 13.61
N LYS A 19 7.82 -4.75 14.84
CA LYS A 19 7.62 -6.13 15.33
C LYS A 19 6.17 -6.62 15.16
N SER A 20 5.19 -5.71 15.18
CA SER A 20 3.78 -6.02 14.96
C SER A 20 3.09 -4.95 14.10
N ARG A 21 2.13 -5.40 13.26
CA ARG A 21 1.22 -4.54 12.49
C ARG A 21 -0.03 -4.25 13.33
N ARG A 22 -0.67 -3.09 13.14
CA ARG A 22 -1.95 -2.80 13.82
C ARG A 22 -2.99 -3.84 13.42
N SER A 23 -3.64 -4.45 14.40
CA SER A 23 -4.72 -5.42 14.18
C SER A 23 -5.93 -4.75 13.52
N LEU A 24 -6.50 -5.39 12.50
CA LEU A 24 -7.73 -4.94 11.86
C LEU A 24 -8.99 -5.30 12.65
N ARG A 25 -8.90 -6.21 13.65
CA ARG A 25 -10.05 -6.69 14.43
C ARG A 25 -10.71 -5.60 15.29
N HIS A 26 -9.98 -4.54 15.62
CA HIS A 26 -10.43 -3.46 16.52
C HIS A 26 -10.50 -2.11 15.81
N VAL A 27 -10.58 -2.11 14.48
CA VAL A 27 -10.76 -0.87 13.71
C VAL A 27 -12.22 -0.46 13.82
N ALA A 28 -12.47 0.71 14.42
CA ALA A 28 -13.81 1.25 14.58
C ALA A 28 -14.40 1.75 13.25
N ASP A 29 -13.58 2.47 12.47
CA ASP A 29 -14.06 3.20 11.29
C ASP A 29 -13.35 2.77 10.00
N TRP A 30 -14.07 2.88 8.88
CA TRP A 30 -13.59 2.54 7.54
C TRP A 30 -13.96 3.62 6.54
N VAL A 31 -13.02 3.93 5.64
CA VAL A 31 -13.31 4.72 4.44
C VAL A 31 -13.73 3.75 3.35
N GLU A 32 -14.97 3.87 2.87
CA GLU A 32 -15.50 3.01 1.81
C GLU A 32 -15.59 3.77 0.49
N ILE A 33 -15.03 3.19 -0.57
CA ILE A 33 -15.24 3.60 -1.94
C ILE A 33 -16.14 2.53 -2.56
N ARG A 34 -17.30 2.94 -3.08
CA ARG A 34 -18.27 2.04 -3.68
C ARG A 34 -18.45 2.33 -5.16
N ASN A 35 -18.59 1.28 -5.96
CA ASN A 35 -18.83 1.36 -7.40
C ASN A 35 -17.85 2.27 -8.14
N ALA A 36 -16.56 2.26 -7.79
CA ALA A 36 -15.58 3.11 -8.45
C ALA A 36 -15.48 2.75 -9.94
N ARG A 37 -15.77 3.73 -10.80
CA ARG A 37 -15.84 3.60 -12.26
C ARG A 37 -15.19 4.84 -12.89
N ALA A 38 -13.93 4.72 -13.24
CA ALA A 38 -13.15 5.74 -13.92
C ALA A 38 -11.91 5.10 -14.53
N ASN A 39 -11.56 5.47 -15.76
CA ASN A 39 -10.43 4.90 -16.52
C ASN A 39 -10.46 3.35 -16.46
N ASN A 40 -9.44 2.75 -15.84
CA ASN A 40 -9.29 1.30 -15.74
C ASN A 40 -10.05 0.67 -14.56
N LEU A 41 -10.78 1.44 -13.75
CA LEU A 41 -11.61 0.91 -12.67
C LEU A 41 -12.94 0.38 -13.22
N LYS A 42 -13.23 -0.88 -12.93
CA LYS A 42 -14.43 -1.60 -13.40
C LYS A 42 -15.31 -2.00 -12.21
N ASN A 43 -16.10 -1.06 -11.70
CA ASN A 43 -17.04 -1.27 -10.58
C ASN A 43 -16.35 -1.79 -9.31
N VAL A 44 -15.31 -1.10 -8.87
CA VAL A 44 -14.49 -1.57 -7.74
C VAL A 44 -15.07 -1.05 -6.42
N ASP A 45 -15.27 -1.96 -5.46
CA ASP A 45 -15.59 -1.65 -4.06
C ASP A 45 -14.35 -1.87 -3.18
N VAL A 46 -13.96 -0.86 -2.39
CA VAL A 46 -12.78 -0.94 -1.51
C VAL A 46 -13.09 -0.33 -0.16
N LYS A 47 -12.52 -0.92 0.90
CA LYS A 47 -12.58 -0.37 2.25
C LYS A 47 -11.17 -0.18 2.81
N PHE A 48 -10.89 1.00 3.36
CA PHE A 48 -9.62 1.32 4.02
C PHE A 48 -9.85 1.53 5.52
N PRO A 49 -9.10 0.83 6.40
CA PRO A 49 -9.25 0.97 7.84
C PRO A 49 -8.69 2.32 8.31
N VAL A 50 -9.49 3.08 9.07
CA VAL A 50 -9.06 4.37 9.61
C VAL A 50 -7.96 4.19 10.66
N GLY A 51 -7.02 5.12 10.66
CA GLY A 51 -5.89 5.13 11.58
C GLY A 51 -4.77 4.17 11.21
N CYS A 52 -4.97 3.25 10.27
CA CYS A 52 -3.97 2.30 9.76
C CYS A 52 -3.21 2.84 8.55
N LEU A 53 -1.96 2.37 8.38
CA LEU A 53 -1.24 2.58 7.13
C LEU A 53 -1.79 1.61 6.07
N SER A 54 -2.48 2.15 5.07
CA SER A 54 -2.91 1.40 3.89
C SER A 54 -1.99 1.70 2.72
N VAL A 55 -1.57 0.66 1.99
CA VAL A 55 -0.72 0.79 0.81
C VAL A 55 -1.46 0.21 -0.38
N ILE A 56 -1.68 1.01 -1.42
CA ILE A 56 -2.19 0.51 -2.70
C ILE A 56 -1.01 0.13 -3.58
N THR A 57 -0.91 -1.14 -3.93
CA THR A 57 0.15 -1.68 -4.80
C THR A 57 -0.46 -2.33 -6.05
N GLY A 58 0.39 -2.66 -7.02
CA GLY A 58 -0.01 -3.30 -8.27
C GLY A 58 0.75 -2.74 -9.48
N ILE A 59 0.68 -3.46 -10.60
CA ILE A 59 1.39 -3.12 -11.85
C ILE A 59 1.02 -1.74 -12.37
N SER A 60 1.90 -1.12 -13.16
CA SER A 60 1.58 0.15 -13.84
C SER A 60 0.31 0.01 -14.69
N GLY A 61 -0.52 1.04 -14.73
CA GLY A 61 -1.80 1.02 -15.43
C GLY A 61 -2.96 0.33 -14.72
N SER A 62 -2.77 -0.31 -13.56
CA SER A 62 -3.87 -1.03 -12.87
C SER A 62 -4.97 -0.14 -12.24
N GLY A 63 -4.89 1.19 -12.40
CA GLY A 63 -5.90 2.12 -11.88
C GLY A 63 -5.67 2.63 -10.46
N LYS A 64 -4.51 2.36 -9.84
CA LYS A 64 -4.18 2.81 -8.46
C LYS A 64 -4.30 4.32 -8.28
N SER A 65 -3.71 5.10 -9.20
CA SER A 65 -3.78 6.56 -9.13
C SER A 65 -5.21 7.05 -9.31
N THR A 66 -5.98 6.45 -10.22
CA THR A 66 -7.41 6.74 -10.40
C THR A 66 -8.26 6.37 -9.19
N LEU A 67 -7.84 5.39 -8.39
CA LEU A 67 -8.57 5.01 -7.18
C LEU A 67 -8.34 6.01 -6.03
N MET A 68 -7.23 6.77 -6.06
CA MET A 68 -6.84 7.70 -5.00
C MET A 68 -7.03 9.17 -5.35
N GLY A 69 -6.98 9.53 -6.64
CA GLY A 69 -7.19 10.88 -7.14
C GLY A 69 -8.52 10.98 -7.87
#